data_AF-A0A424HJN9-F1
#
_entry.id   AF-A0A424HJN9-F1
#
_cell.length_a   1.000
_cell.length_b   1.000
_cell.length_c   1.000
_cell.angle_alpha   90.00
_cell.angle_beta   90.00
_cell.angle_gamma   90.00
#
_symmetry.space_group_name_H-M   'P 1'
#
loop_
_entity.id
_entity.type
_entity.pdbx_description
1 polymer ?
#
loop_
_entity_poly.entity_id
_entity_poly.type
_entity_poly.pdbx_seq_one_letter_code
_entity_poly.pdbx_strand_id
1 'polypeptide(L)' 'MTNHHLSVEQRFHLEAAFREIDACEDIEKLRALTKQIITAQENEKAFAREAMAQVRKEMEASARERFGFQWGQK' A
#
# COMPACT_ATOMS: atom_id res chain seq x y z
N MET A 1 1.99 9.75 -14.10
CA MET A 1 1.06 8.82 -13.43
C MET A 1 1.16 7.49 -14.16
N THR A 2 1.64 6.44 -13.52
CA THR A 2 1.81 5.12 -14.15
C THR A 2 0.43 4.55 -14.45
N ASN A 3 0.13 4.34 -15.73
CA ASN A 3 -1.17 3.90 -16.20
C ASN A 3 -1.23 2.36 -16.12
N HIS A 4 -1.43 1.83 -14.91
CA HIS A 4 -1.57 0.39 -14.71
C HIS A 4 -2.90 -0.07 -15.31
N HIS A 5 -2.83 -0.77 -16.43
CA HIS A 5 -4.01 -1.31 -17.11
C HIS A 5 -4.57 -2.46 -16.26
N LEU A 6 -5.71 -2.21 -15.62
CA LEU A 6 -6.46 -3.25 -14.92
C LEU A 6 -6.91 -4.32 -15.93
N SER A 7 -6.73 -5.58 -15.56
CA SER A 7 -7.30 -6.70 -16.31
C SER A 7 -8.83 -6.60 -16.36
N VAL A 8 -9.45 -7.30 -17.31
CA VAL A 8 -10.91 -7.32 -17.49
C VAL A 8 -11.61 -7.78 -16.20
N GLU A 9 -11.06 -8.79 -15.54
CA GLU A 9 -11.57 -9.31 -14.28
C GLU A 9 -11.46 -8.27 -13.15
N GLN A 10 -10.32 -7.58 -13.04
CA GLN A 10 -10.15 -6.50 -12.07
C GLN A 10 -11.11 -5.34 -12.30
N ARG A 11 -11.36 -4.95 -13.56
CA ARG A 11 -12.34 -3.90 -13.89
C ARG A 11 -13.75 -4.32 -13.52
N PHE A 12 -14.11 -5.57 -13.77
CA PHE A 12 -15.43 -6.10 -13.42
C PHE A 12 -15.65 -6.09 -11.90
N HIS A 13 -14.65 -6.52 -11.12
CA HIS A 13 -14.72 -6.45 -9.66
C HIS A 13 -14.83 -5.02 -9.15
N LEU A 14 -14.12 -4.08 -9.78
CA LEU A 14 -14.16 -2.67 -9.42
C LEU A 14 -15.57 -2.07 -9.67
N GLU A 15 -16.16 -2.38 -10.83
CA GLU A 15 -17.52 -1.94 -11.16
C GLU A 15 -18.58 -2.55 -10.22
N ALA A 16 -18.42 -3.82 -9.82
CA ALA A 16 -19.32 -4.45 -8.86
C ALA A 16 -19.25 -3.76 -7.49
N ALA A 17 -18.03 -3.47 -7.00
CA ALA A 17 -17.83 -2.76 -5.74
C ALA A 17 -18.43 -1.35 -5.77
N PHE A 18 -18.31 -0.62 -6.89
CA PHE A 18 -18.94 0.69 -7.03
C PHE A 18 -20.46 0.64 -7.00
N ARG A 19 -21.09 -0.35 -7.64
CA ARG A 19 -22.56 -0.51 -7.56
C ARG A 19 -23.04 -0.79 -6.14
N GLU A 20 -22.29 -1.58 -5.37
CA GLU A 20 -22.62 -1.83 -3.96
C GLU A 20 -22.51 -0.57 -3.10
N ILE A 21 -21.52 0.28 -3.38
CA ILE A 21 -21.35 1.57 -2.71
C ILE A 21 -22.52 2.52 -3.07
N ASP A 22 -22.87 2.61 -4.35
CA ASP A 22 -23.95 3.51 -4.81
C ASP A 22 -25.33 3.05 -4.33
N ALA A 23 -25.55 1.74 -4.18
CA ALA A 23 -26.78 1.18 -3.61
C ALA A 23 -26.84 1.33 -2.07
N CYS A 24 -25.78 1.81 -1.43
CA CYS A 24 -25.72 1.96 0.02
C CYS A 24 -26.38 3.27 0.46
N GLU A 25 -27.70 3.22 0.70
CA GLU A 25 -28.48 4.35 1.25
C GLU A 25 -28.25 4.58 2.76
N ASP A 26 -27.55 3.66 3.42
CA ASP A 26 -27.28 3.71 4.85
C ASP A 26 -25.95 4.43 5.14
N ILE A 27 -26.04 5.65 5.66
CA ILE A 27 -24.91 6.50 6.07
C ILE A 27 -24.01 5.78 7.08
N GLU A 28 -24.55 4.91 7.94
CA GLU A 28 -23.72 4.18 8.92
C GLU A 28 -22.89 3.09 8.26
N LYS A 29 -23.41 2.41 7.23
CA LYS A 29 -22.63 1.45 6.43
C LYS A 29 -21.51 2.14 5.65
N LEU A 30 -21.79 3.29 5.02
CA LEU A 30 -20.77 4.10 4.35
C LEU A 30 -19.67 4.55 5.33
N ARG A 31 -20.05 4.95 6.54
CA ARG A 31 -19.10 5.33 7.59
C ARG A 31 -18.25 4.14 8.04
N ALA A 32 -18.86 2.97 8.21
CA ALA A 32 -18.14 1.75 8.60
C ALA A 32 -17.14 1.31 7.52
N LEU A 33 -17.57 1.26 6.25
CA LEU A 33 -16.71 0.94 5.11
C LEU A 33 -15.55 1.94 4.99
N THR A 34 -15.84 3.25 5.10
CA THR A 34 -14.80 4.29 5.05
C THR A 34 -13.76 4.10 6.16
N LYS A 35 -14.18 3.77 7.39
CA LYS A 35 -13.25 3.48 8.49
C LYS A 35 -12.37 2.26 8.19
N GLN A 36 -12.94 1.21 7.61
CA GLN A 36 -12.19 0.00 7.24
C GLN A 36 -11.16 0.32 6.15
N ILE A 37 -11.54 1.07 5.11
CA ILE A 37 -10.66 1.48 4.02
C ILE A 37 -9.48 2.31 4.54
N ILE A 38 -9.74 3.34 5.35
CA ILE A 38 -8.68 4.20 5.91
C ILE A 38 -7.73 3.37 6.78
N THR A 39 -8.26 2.46 7.59
CA THR A 39 -7.44 1.57 8.44
C THR A 39 -6.54 0.67 7.60
N ALA A 40 -7.08 0.05 6.55
CA ALA A 40 -6.31 -0.78 5.63
C ALA A 40 -5.20 0.03 4.94
N GLN A 41 -5.51 1.23 4.46
CA GLN A 41 -4.54 2.11 3.80
C GLN A 41 -3.40 2.53 4.74
N GLU A 42 -3.68 2.86 6.00
CA GLU A 42 -2.61 3.20 6.95
C GLU A 42 -1.75 1.99 7.31
N ASN A 43 -2.34 0.80 7.41
CA ASN A 43 -1.58 -0.44 7.60
C ASN A 43 -0.67 -0.74 6.40
N GLU A 44 -1.16 -0.61 5.18
CA GLU A 44 -0.36 -0.79 3.97
C GLU A 44 0.79 0.23 3.89
N LYS A 45 0.55 1.50 4.25
CA LYS A 45 1.60 2.52 4.34
C LYS A 45 2.64 2.18 5.39
N ALA A 46 2.22 1.71 6.57
CA ALA A 46 3.13 1.29 7.63
C ALA A 46 4.01 0.12 7.16
N PHE A 47 3.38 -0.90 6.57
CA PHE A 47 4.08 -2.04 5.99
C PHE A 47 5.09 -1.62 4.91
N ALA A 48 4.71 -0.74 3.98
CA ALA A 48 5.61 -0.25 2.94
C ALA A 48 6.82 0.50 3.53
N ARG A 49 6.62 1.31 4.58
CA ARG A 49 7.74 1.99 5.27
C ARG A 49 8.69 1.00 5.93
N GLU A 50 8.15 -0.03 6.59
CA GLU A 50 8.96 -1.07 7.23
C GLU A 50 9.76 -1.88 6.21
N ALA A 51 9.13 -2.29 5.10
CA ALA A 51 9.80 -2.98 4.01
C ALA A 51 10.93 -2.13 3.41
N MET A 52 10.69 -0.84 3.16
CA MET A 52 11.73 0.08 2.68
C MET A 52 12.89 0.24 3.68
N ALA A 53 12.59 0.33 4.98
CA ALA A 53 13.61 0.42 6.02
C ALA A 53 14.45 -0.86 6.09
N GLN A 54 13.82 -2.02 5.92
CA GLN A 54 14.51 -3.31 5.90
C GLN A 54 15.42 -3.46 4.67
N VAL A 55 14.91 -3.13 3.47
CA VAL A 55 15.70 -3.13 2.23
C VAL A 55 16.91 -2.19 2.35
N ARG A 56 16.73 -1.01 2.96
CA ARG A 56 17.83 -0.08 3.22
C ARG A 56 18.89 -0.71 4.13
N LYS A 57 18.50 -1.35 5.24
CA LYS A 57 19.43 -2.03 6.16
C LYS A 57 20.22 -3.14 5.45
N GLU A 58 19.55 -3.95 4.64
CA GLU A 58 20.20 -5.02 3.88
C GLU A 58 21.19 -4.49 2.84
N MET A 59 20.84 -3.38 2.18
CA MET A 59 21.72 -2.69 1.25
C MET A 59 22.94 -2.09 1.97
N GLU A 60 22.76 -1.46 3.12
CA GLU A 60 23.85 -0.93 3.95
C GLU A 60 24.77 -2.04 4.47
N ALA A 61 24.21 -3.15 4.95
CA ALA A 61 24.98 -4.32 5.38
C ALA A 61 25.79 -4.93 4.23
N SER A 62 25.17 -5.12 3.07
CA SER A 62 25.82 -5.65 1.87
C SER A 62 26.93 -4.73 1.36
N ALA A 63 26.72 -3.41 1.39
CA ALA A 63 27.74 -2.44 0.99
C ALA A 63 28.93 -2.43 1.96
N ARG A 64 28.66 -2.55 3.27
CA ARG A 64 29.70 -2.66 4.29
C ARG A 64 30.53 -3.93 4.11
N GLU A 65 29.90 -5.06 3.84
CA GLU A 65 30.58 -6.34 3.61
C GLU A 65 31.44 -6.33 2.34
N ARG A 66 30.89 -5.83 1.22
CA ARG A 66 31.56 -5.90 -0.09
C ARG A 66 32.62 -4.82 -0.31
N PHE A 67 32.45 -3.64 0.27
CA PHE A 67 33.27 -2.48 -0.05
C PHE A 67 33.92 -1.82 1.16
N GLY A 68 33.67 -2.31 2.39
CA GLY A 68 34.21 -1.73 3.62
C GLY A 68 33.69 -0.34 3.96
N PHE A 69 32.72 0.19 3.21
CA PHE A 69 32.16 1.53 3.39
C PHE A 69 31.06 1.54 4.47
N GLN A 70 31.18 2.43 5.46
CA GLN A 70 30.07 2.76 6.35
C GLN A 70 29.22 3.85 5.69
N TRP A 71 28.13 3.45 5.03
CA TRP A 71 27.12 4.39 4.55
C TRP A 71 26.31 4.93 5.74
N GLY A 72 26.16 6.27 5.83
CA GLY A 72 25.30 6.92 6.83
C GLY A 72 25.99 7.53 8.06
N GLN A 73 27.34 7.53 8.15
CA GLN A 73 28.02 8.34 9.17
C GLN A 73 28.17 9.80 8.72
N LYS A 74 27.30 10.65 9.26
CA LYS A 74 27.61 12.05 9.56
C LYS A 74 27.11 12.36 10.97
#